data_AF-A0A426WXB3-F1
#
_entry.id   AF-A0A426WXB3-F1
#
_cell.length_a   1.000
_cell.length_b   1.000
_cell.length_c   1.000
_cell.angle_alpha   90.00
_cell.angle_beta   90.00
_cell.angle_gamma   90.00
#
_symmetry.space_group_name_H-M   'P 1'
#
loop_
_entity.id
_entity.type
_entity.pdbx_description
1 polymer ?
#
loop_
_entity_poly.entity_id
_entity_poly.type
_entity_poly.pdbx_seq_one_letter_code
_entity_poly.pdbx_strand_id
1 'polypeptide(L)' 'MATAMALVVVFLLASGVGLSEGAVYKVGDSAGWTLLGNPNYTAWALSKNFQVGDTIGESSSSSFPLKKIV' A
#
# COMPACT_ATOMS: atom_id res chain seq x y z
N MET A 1 -15.54 -41.58 2.01
CA MET A 1 -15.62 -40.74 3.23
C MET A 1 -14.30 -40.02 3.50
N ALA A 2 -13.16 -40.70 3.56
CA ALA A 2 -11.84 -40.06 3.77
C ALA A 2 -11.45 -39.00 2.70
N THR A 3 -11.77 -39.24 1.43
CA THR A 3 -11.48 -38.29 0.34
C THR A 3 -12.28 -36.99 0.44
N ALA A 4 -13.55 -37.06 0.83
CA ALA A 4 -14.38 -35.88 1.06
C ALA A 4 -13.84 -35.03 2.23
N MET A 5 -13.39 -35.67 3.31
CA MET A 5 -12.76 -34.99 4.44
C MET A 5 -11.44 -34.32 4.04
N ALA A 6 -10.62 -34.99 3.22
CA ALA A 6 -9.38 -34.42 2.71
C ALA A 6 -9.62 -33.16 1.86
N LEU A 7 -10.66 -33.17 1.02
CA LEU A 7 -11.04 -31.99 0.23
C LEU A 7 -11.49 -30.81 1.11
N VAL A 8 -12.28 -31.08 2.16
CA VAL A 8 -12.70 -30.04 3.12
C VAL A 8 -11.49 -29.41 3.82
N VAL A 9 -10.51 -30.22 4.22
CA VAL A 9 -9.28 -29.72 4.86
C VAL A 9 -8.47 -28.86 3.89
N VAL A 10 -8.34 -29.26 2.62
CA VAL A 10 -7.63 -28.48 1.61
C VAL A 10 -8.32 -27.13 1.34
N PHE A 11 -9.64 -27.11 1.26
CA PHE A 11 -10.41 -25.86 1.09
C PHE A 11 -10.22 -24.90 2.27
N LEU A 12 -10.23 -25.42 3.51
CA LEU A 12 -9.99 -24.62 4.71
C LEU A 12 -8.58 -24.02 4.73
N LEU A 13 -7.58 -24.78 4.31
CA LEU A 13 -6.19 -24.30 4.20
C LEU A 13 -6.03 -23.23 3.11
N ALA A 14 -6.71 -23.39 1.98
CA ALA A 14 -6.65 -22.43 0.87
C ALA A 14 -7.35 -21.09 1.20
N SER A 15 -8.38 -21.10 2.07
CA SER A 15 -9.03 -19.87 2.52
C SER A 15 -8.22 -19.04 3.52
N GLY A 16 -7.14 -19.59 4.08
CA GLY A 16 -6.32 -18.93 5.12
C GLY A 16 -5.17 -18.08 4.59
N VAL A 17 -4.85 -18.16 3.29
CA VAL A 17 -3.79 -17.34 2.68
C VAL A 17 -4.37 -16.00 2.21
N GLY A 18 -4.52 -15.08 3.16
CA GLY A 18 -4.77 -13.68 2.83
C GLY A 18 -3.61 -13.13 2.01
N LEU A 19 -3.91 -12.55 0.85
CA LEU A 19 -2.92 -11.78 0.11
C LEU A 19 -2.49 -10.62 1.02
N SER A 20 -1.21 -10.61 1.41
CA SER A 20 -0.63 -9.47 2.12
C SER A 20 -0.49 -8.33 1.12
N GLU A 21 -1.59 -7.61 0.88
CA GLU A 21 -1.56 -6.35 0.16
C GLU A 21 -0.96 -5.30 1.10
N GLY A 22 0.27 -4.88 0.81
CA GLY A 22 0.90 -3.74 1.49
C GLY A 22 0.05 -2.49 1.27
N ALA A 23 -0.10 -1.68 2.32
CA ALA A 23 -0.90 -0.48 2.26
C ALA A 23 -0.25 0.54 1.32
N VAL A 24 -1.06 1.17 0.45
CA VAL A 24 -0.60 2.26 -0.41
C VAL A 24 -0.90 3.59 0.26
N TYR A 25 0.15 4.28 0.70
CA TYR A 25 0.04 5.60 1.34
C TYR A 25 0.29 6.72 0.32
N LYS A 26 -0.71 7.58 0.14
CA LYS A 26 -0.59 8.79 -0.69
C LYS A 26 0.14 9.89 0.08
N VAL A 27 1.26 10.34 -0.47
CA VAL A 27 2.08 11.41 0.12
C VAL A 27 1.27 12.70 0.20
N GLY A 28 1.21 13.28 1.40
CA GLY A 28 0.45 14.52 1.66
C GLY A 28 -1.07 14.38 1.58
N ASP A 29 -1.62 13.15 1.47
CA ASP A 29 -3.05 12.86 1.30
C ASP A 29 -3.71 13.69 0.17
N SER A 30 -4.32 14.83 0.52
CA SER A 30 -4.96 15.76 -0.44
C SER A 30 -4.02 16.83 -1.00
N ALA A 31 -2.90 17.10 -0.32
CA ALA A 31 -1.90 18.06 -0.76
C ALA A 31 -1.00 17.52 -1.90
N GLY A 32 -0.86 16.19 -2.00
CA GLY A 32 0.04 15.53 -2.95
C GLY A 32 1.52 15.76 -2.64
N TRP A 33 2.40 15.43 -3.59
CA TRP A 33 3.84 15.71 -3.48
C TRP A 33 4.19 17.07 -4.11
N THR A 34 3.93 18.15 -3.38
CA THR A 34 4.24 19.52 -3.80
C THR A 34 5.03 20.31 -2.76
N LEU A 35 5.81 21.29 -3.23
CA LEU A 35 6.41 22.32 -2.38
C LEU A 35 5.51 23.56 -2.25
N LEU A 36 4.45 23.63 -3.07
CA LEU A 36 3.52 24.75 -3.08
C LEU A 36 2.62 24.71 -1.84
N GLY A 37 2.51 25.83 -1.14
CA GLY A 37 1.68 25.93 0.07
C GLY A 37 2.29 25.33 1.34
N ASN A 38 3.58 24.95 1.30
CA ASN A 38 4.35 24.45 2.45
C ASN A 38 3.63 23.33 3.25
N PRO A 39 3.24 22.22 2.59
CA PRO A 39 2.59 21.11 3.26
C PRO A 39 3.48 20.49 4.33
N ASN A 40 2.89 20.17 5.49
CA ASN A 40 3.61 19.58 6.60
C ASN A 40 3.73 18.06 6.44
N TYR A 41 4.74 17.63 5.68
CA TYR A 41 5.04 16.21 5.48
C TYR A 41 5.47 15.51 6.76
N THR A 42 6.02 16.22 7.74
CA THR A 42 6.38 15.65 9.05
C THR A 42 5.13 15.22 9.81
N ALA A 43 4.11 16.09 9.87
CA ALA A 43 2.83 15.73 10.49
C ALA A 43 2.12 14.61 9.73
N TRP A 44 2.20 14.61 8.39
CA TRP A 44 1.66 13.52 7.57
C TRP A 44 2.36 12.19 7.88
N ALA A 45 3.69 12.15 7.87
CA ALA A 45 4.44 10.92 8.15
C ALA A 45 4.19 10.39 9.56
N LEU A 46 4.07 11.27 10.56
CA LEU A 46 3.73 10.89 11.95
C LEU A 46 2.31 10.35 12.10
N SER A 47 1.39 10.71 11.20
CA SER A 47 0.01 10.21 11.22
C SER A 47 -0.15 8.81 10.62
N LYS A 48 0.88 8.26 9.97
CA LYS A 48 0.82 6.95 9.30
C LYS A 48 1.73 5.96 10.03
N ASN A 49 1.31 4.69 10.04
CA ASN A 49 2.11 3.60 10.56
C ASN A 49 2.62 2.74 9.40
N PHE A 50 3.88 2.95 9.01
CA PHE A 50 4.50 2.20 7.93
C PHE A 50 4.96 0.83 8.39
N GLN A 51 4.59 -0.20 7.65
CA GLN A 51 5.07 -1.56 7.81
C GLN A 51 5.89 -2.00 6.60
N VAL A 52 6.73 -3.02 6.80
CA VAL A 52 7.53 -3.58 5.71
C VAL A 52 6.60 -4.22 4.69
N GLY A 53 6.67 -3.76 3.44
CA GLY A 53 5.76 -4.18 2.36
C GLY A 53 4.83 -3.07 1.89
N ASP A 54 4.69 -1.98 2.65
CA ASP A 54 3.87 -0.84 2.27
C ASP A 54 4.51 -0.02 1.16
N THR A 55 3.67 0.53 0.28
CA THR A 55 4.11 1.37 -0.84
C THR A 55 3.76 2.83 -0.56
N ILE A 56 4.77 3.70 -0.58
CA ILE A 56 4.60 5.15 -0.48
C ILE A 56 4.71 5.70 -1.89
N GLY A 57 3.67 6.36 -2.38
CA GLY A 57 3.67 6.87 -3.75
C GLY A 57 2.53 7.82 -4.05
N GLU A 58 2.64 8.51 -5.16
CA GLU A 58 1.55 9.33 -5.68
C GLU A 58 0.54 8.44 -6.42
N SER A 59 -0.74 8.79 -6.37
CA SER A 59 -1.77 8.08 -7.13
C SER A 59 -1.40 8.16 -8.61
N SER A 60 -1.02 7.03 -9.22
CA SER A 60 -0.64 6.90 -10.62
C SER A 60 -1.77 7.33 -11.56
N SER A 61 -1.86 8.62 -11.84
CA SER A 61 -2.52 9.18 -13.02
C SER A 61 -1.75 10.35 -13.64
N SER A 62 -0.65 10.77 -13.02
CA SER A 62 0.33 11.65 -13.63
C SER A 62 1.71 11.06 -13.39
N SER A 63 2.25 10.40 -14.43
CA SER A 63 3.66 10.08 -14.56
C SER A 63 4.47 11.31 -14.17
N PHE A 64 5.15 11.28 -13.03
CA PHE A 64 6.19 12.27 -12.72
C PHE A 64 7.33 12.01 -13.70
N PRO A 65 7.59 12.90 -14.67
CA PRO A 65 8.70 12.69 -15.57
C PRO A 65 9.99 12.75 -14.74
N LEU A 66 10.69 11.62 -14.66
CA LEU A 66 12.01 11.44 -14.00
C LEU A 66 13.14 12.30 -14.60
N LYS A 67 12.81 13.38 -15.33
CA LYS A 67 13.75 14.28 -16.04
C LYS A 67 13.99 15.62 -15.33
N LYS A 68 13.50 15.83 -14.10
CA LYS A 68 13.71 17.10 -13.36
C LYS A 68 14.36 16.95 -11.98
N ILE A 69 15.20 15.94 -11.81
CA ILE A 69 16.15 15.88 -10.69
C ILE A 69 17.56 15.78 -11.29
N VAL A 70 18.00 16.88 -11.90
CA VAL A 70 19.40 17.30 -12.04
C VAL A 70 19.42 18.81 -11.86
#